data_AF-A0A443S2X8-F1
#
_entry.id   AF-A0A443S2X8-F1
#
_cell.length_a   1.000
_cell.length_b   1.000
_cell.length_c   1.000
_cell.angle_alpha   90.00
_cell.angle_beta   90.00
_cell.angle_gamma   90.00
#
_symmetry.space_group_name_H-M   'P 1'
#
loop_
_entity.id
_entity.type
_entity.pdbx_description
1 polymer ?
#
loop_
_entity_poly.entity_id
_entity_poly.type
_entity_poly.pdbx_seq_one_letter_code
_entity_poly.pdbx_strand_id
1 'polypeptide(L)'
;LYQDSRDCTKFIQCDKGDAFEKQCPENLYFNDKLGVCDWSDVAEGCGLPKSLPFNCPQYNEEDYNAIGDPRFPDSTDCRKLWVCIRHEYNGVNVLLPRHLSCEEGKVYNQDDQICDYPENVRGCENYYPKEKRRYYYNKR
;
A
#
# COMPACT_ATOMS: atom_id res chain seq x y z
N LEU A 1 19.85 -2.38 -11.41
CA LEU A 1 18.38 -2.24 -11.49
C LEU A 1 18.13 -0.84 -12.02
N TYR A 2 17.14 -0.67 -12.90
CA TYR A 2 16.86 0.62 -13.55
C TYR A 2 15.35 0.84 -13.63
N GLN A 3 14.87 2.05 -13.36
CA GLN A 3 13.47 2.41 -13.49
C GLN A 3 13.01 2.29 -14.95
N ASP A 4 11.79 1.84 -15.18
CA ASP A 4 11.20 1.93 -16.52
C ASP A 4 10.83 3.39 -16.84
N SER A 5 11.22 3.84 -18.04
CA SER A 5 11.05 5.24 -18.49
C SER A 5 9.61 5.66 -18.78
N ARG A 6 8.66 4.72 -18.84
CA ARG A 6 7.24 4.96 -19.15
C ARG A 6 6.33 4.59 -17.99
N ASP A 7 6.75 3.66 -17.14
CA ASP A 7 5.98 3.16 -16.00
C ASP A 7 6.86 3.02 -14.76
N CYS A 8 6.82 4.02 -13.90
CA CYS A 8 7.63 4.04 -12.68
C CYS A 8 7.26 2.94 -11.66
N THR A 9 6.13 2.24 -11.84
CA THR A 9 5.80 1.08 -11.01
C THR A 9 6.61 -0.15 -11.43
N LYS A 10 7.44 -0.04 -12.47
CA LYS A 10 8.27 -1.09 -13.01
C LYS A 10 9.75 -0.75 -12.98
N PHE A 11 10.55 -1.79 -12.97
CA PHE A 11 12.00 -1.70 -13.05
C PHE A 11 12.59 -2.85 -13.85
N ILE A 12 13.73 -2.61 -14.46
CA ILE A 12 14.50 -3.56 -15.23
C ILE A 12 15.61 -4.10 -14.35
N GLN A 13 15.60 -5.42 -14.19
CA GLN A 13 16.69 -6.18 -13.61
C GLN A 13 17.49 -6.86 -14.72
N CYS A 14 18.77 -6.54 -14.82
CA CYS A 14 19.66 -7.25 -15.73
C CYS A 14 20.29 -8.45 -15.01
N ASP A 15 20.17 -9.64 -15.58
CA ASP A 15 20.87 -10.85 -15.14
C ASP A 15 21.56 -11.49 -16.34
N LYS A 16 22.88 -11.70 -16.25
CA LYS A 16 23.74 -12.29 -17.30
C LYS A 16 23.60 -11.69 -18.71
N GLY A 17 23.26 -10.40 -18.80
CA GLY A 17 23.09 -9.68 -20.07
C GLY A 17 21.66 -9.65 -20.59
N ASP A 18 20.74 -10.38 -19.95
CA ASP A 18 19.31 -10.34 -20.26
C ASP A 18 18.60 -9.34 -19.35
N ALA A 19 17.71 -8.54 -19.95
CA ALA A 19 16.90 -7.57 -19.25
C ALA A 19 15.53 -8.18 -18.88
N PHE A 20 15.21 -8.18 -17.59
CA PHE A 20 13.94 -8.65 -17.06
C PHE A 20 13.14 -7.49 -16.49
N GLU A 21 11.98 -7.21 -17.08
CA GLU A 21 11.02 -6.28 -16.50
C GLU A 21 10.40 -6.90 -15.25
N LYS A 22 10.36 -6.12 -14.17
CA LYS A 22 9.78 -6.46 -12.88
C LYS A 22 8.80 -5.39 -12.47
N GLN A 23 7.74 -5.82 -11.79
CA GLN A 23 6.70 -4.95 -11.25
C GLN A 23 6.99 -4.75 -9.75
N CYS A 24 6.99 -3.50 -9.31
CA CYS A 24 6.97 -3.18 -7.89
C CYS A 24 5.66 -3.67 -7.26
N PRO A 25 5.66 -3.98 -5.95
CA PRO A 25 4.41 -4.23 -5.22
C PRO A 25 3.41 -3.10 -5.45
N GLU A 26 2.11 -3.41 -5.34
CA GLU A 26 1.04 -2.44 -5.59
C GLU A 26 1.29 -1.12 -4.84
N ASN A 27 1.07 -0.01 -5.53
CA ASN A 27 1.24 1.36 -5.04
C ASN A 27 2.68 1.76 -4.65
N LEU A 28 3.69 0.96 -5.01
CA LEU A 28 5.11 1.33 -4.91
C LEU A 28 5.71 1.66 -6.27
N TYR A 29 6.75 2.48 -6.23
CA TYR A 29 7.44 3.03 -7.39
C TYR A 29 8.93 2.78 -7.25
N PHE A 30 9.60 2.44 -8.34
CA PHE A 30 11.02 2.14 -8.27
C PHE A 30 11.83 3.42 -8.03
N ASN A 31 12.59 3.43 -6.94
CA ASN A 31 13.52 4.48 -6.59
C ASN A 31 14.92 4.12 -7.13
N ASP A 32 15.31 4.74 -8.25
CA ASP A 32 16.58 4.46 -8.93
C ASP A 32 17.81 4.74 -8.06
N LYS A 33 17.71 5.70 -7.12
CA LYS A 33 18.84 6.05 -6.23
C LYS A 33 19.12 4.96 -5.21
N LEU A 34 18.06 4.37 -4.67
CA LEU A 34 18.16 3.35 -3.62
C LEU A 34 18.12 1.92 -4.20
N GLY A 35 17.68 1.76 -5.45
CA GLY A 35 17.53 0.46 -6.09
C GLY A 35 16.40 -0.39 -5.51
N VAL A 36 15.36 0.23 -4.94
CA VAL A 36 14.24 -0.46 -4.27
C VAL A 36 12.90 0.13 -4.71
N CYS A 37 11.82 -0.63 -4.52
CA CYS A 37 10.47 -0.11 -4.65
C CYS A 37 10.09 0.66 -3.38
N ASP A 38 9.75 1.92 -3.53
CA ASP A 38 9.50 2.86 -2.45
C ASP A 38 8.24 3.68 -2.74
N TRP A 39 7.84 4.52 -1.79
CA TRP A 39 6.67 5.34 -1.94
C TRP A 39 6.83 6.45 -2.98
N SER A 40 5.71 6.85 -3.57
CA SER A 40 5.61 7.83 -4.64
C SER A 40 6.28 9.18 -4.37
N ASP A 41 6.30 9.61 -3.12
CA ASP A 41 6.84 10.90 -2.67
C ASP A 41 8.37 10.91 -2.58
N VAL A 42 9.01 9.74 -2.54
CA VAL A 42 10.47 9.58 -2.46
C VAL A 42 11.07 8.93 -3.71
N ALA A 43 10.25 8.36 -4.59
CA ALA A 43 10.66 7.88 -5.91
C ALA A 43 10.83 9.07 -6.89
N GLU A 44 11.99 9.72 -6.83
CA GLU A 44 12.34 10.85 -7.70
C GLU A 44 12.21 10.51 -9.20
N GLY A 45 11.83 11.51 -10.01
CA GLY A 45 11.64 11.35 -11.45
C GLY A 45 10.27 10.80 -11.84
N CYS A 46 9.53 10.22 -10.89
CA CYS A 46 8.14 9.85 -11.11
C CYS A 46 7.18 10.95 -10.64
N GLY A 47 6.77 11.82 -11.56
CA GLY A 47 5.84 12.91 -11.28
C GLY A 47 4.43 12.44 -10.95
N LEU A 48 4.19 12.03 -9.70
CA LEU A 48 2.85 11.70 -9.22
C LEU A 48 2.11 12.94 -8.72
N PRO A 49 0.76 12.95 -8.80
CA PRO A 49 -0.03 14.10 -8.40
C PRO A 49 0.20 14.39 -6.91
N LYS A 50 0.50 15.66 -6.60
CA LYS A 50 0.71 16.16 -5.23
C LYS A 50 -0.51 16.03 -4.30
N SER A 51 -1.63 15.49 -4.79
CA SER A 51 -2.85 15.24 -4.02
C SER A 51 -3.20 13.75 -4.08
N LEU A 52 -3.00 13.06 -2.97
CA LEU A 52 -3.54 11.71 -2.77
C LEU A 52 -5.08 11.81 -2.62
N PRO A 53 -5.85 10.79 -3.03
CA PRO A 53 -7.32 10.79 -2.91
C PRO A 53 -7.81 10.71 -1.46
N PHE A 54 -6.90 10.46 -0.51
CA PHE A 54 -7.16 10.36 0.92
C PHE A 54 -6.24 11.33 1.68
N ASN A 55 -6.79 11.99 2.71
CA ASN A 55 -6.03 12.83 3.63
C ASN A 55 -6.09 12.21 5.02
N CYS A 56 -4.93 12.12 5.67
CA CYS A 56 -4.87 11.64 7.05
C CYS A 56 -5.64 12.58 7.98
N PRO A 57 -6.46 12.03 8.90
CA PRO A 57 -7.04 12.83 9.97
C PRO A 57 -5.93 13.48 10.82
N GLN A 58 -6.25 14.60 11.44
CA GLN A 58 -5.33 15.25 12.37
C GLN A 58 -5.37 14.55 13.73
N TYR A 59 -4.20 14.25 14.27
CA TYR A 59 -4.01 13.71 15.60
C TYR A 59 -3.07 14.64 16.37
N ASN A 60 -3.30 14.77 17.68
CA ASN A 60 -2.26 15.31 18.55
C ASN A 60 -1.20 14.22 18.84
N GLU A 61 -0.10 14.63 19.46
CA GLU A 61 1.01 13.73 19.76
C GLU A 61 0.63 12.60 20.70
N GLU A 62 -0.18 12.87 21.73
CA GLU A 62 -0.58 11.89 22.74
C GLU A 62 -1.45 10.78 22.13
N ASP A 63 -2.47 11.17 21.36
CA ASP A 63 -3.39 10.25 20.68
C ASP A 63 -2.65 9.39 19.66
N TYR A 64 -1.75 9.98 18.87
CA TYR A 64 -0.96 9.21 17.92
C TYR A 64 -0.05 8.22 18.61
N ASN A 65 0.62 8.62 19.70
CA ASN A 65 1.51 7.72 20.43
C ASN A 65 0.75 6.56 21.09
N ALA A 66 -0.52 6.76 21.46
CA ALA A 66 -1.37 5.71 21.99
C ALA A 66 -1.87 4.74 20.91
N ILE A 67 -2.20 5.24 19.71
CA ILE A 67 -2.81 4.46 18.62
C ILE A 67 -1.75 3.79 17.72
N GLY A 68 -0.61 4.44 17.52
CA GLY A 68 0.35 4.10 16.48
C GLY A 68 -0.05 4.65 15.11
N ASP A 69 0.31 3.94 14.03
CA ASP A 69 -0.04 4.32 12.66
C ASP A 69 -1.51 3.95 12.35
N PRO A 70 -2.46 4.93 12.33
CA PRO A 70 -3.86 4.60 12.20
C PRO A 70 -4.20 4.13 10.78
N ARG A 71 -5.18 3.23 10.69
CA ARG A 71 -5.55 2.51 9.47
C ARG A 71 -7.02 2.71 9.12
N PHE A 72 -7.29 2.95 7.85
CA PHE A 72 -8.63 3.29 7.34
C PHE A 72 -8.97 2.43 6.12
N PRO A 73 -10.24 2.00 5.96
CA PRO A 73 -10.65 1.27 4.78
C PRO A 73 -10.53 2.14 3.53
N ASP A 74 -10.18 1.52 2.40
CA ASP A 74 -10.47 2.13 1.11
C ASP A 74 -11.98 2.04 0.82
N SER A 75 -12.57 3.13 0.34
CA SER A 75 -14.02 3.19 0.09
C SER A 75 -14.48 2.46 -1.18
N THR A 76 -13.54 2.07 -2.03
CA THR A 76 -13.80 1.46 -3.34
C THR A 76 -13.32 0.01 -3.44
N ASP A 77 -12.42 -0.42 -2.56
CA ASP A 77 -11.80 -1.73 -2.63
C ASP A 77 -11.58 -2.33 -1.23
N CYS A 78 -12.38 -3.33 -0.85
CA CYS A 78 -12.29 -4.00 0.46
C CYS A 78 -10.91 -4.58 0.78
N ARG A 79 -10.09 -4.91 -0.22
CA ARG A 79 -8.75 -5.43 0.01
C ARG A 79 -7.76 -4.34 0.42
N LYS A 80 -8.08 -3.08 0.15
CA LYS A 80 -7.19 -1.96 0.30
C LYS A 80 -7.50 -1.14 1.54
N LEU A 81 -6.45 -0.49 2.03
CA LEU A 81 -6.47 0.34 3.21
C LEU A 81 -5.49 1.50 3.08
N TRP A 82 -5.77 2.57 3.80
CA TRP A 82 -4.89 3.71 3.98
C TRP A 82 -4.23 3.61 5.36
N VAL A 83 -2.92 3.72 5.41
CA VAL A 83 -2.16 3.80 6.67
C VAL A 83 -1.49 5.16 6.75
N CYS A 84 -1.75 5.89 7.84
CA CYS A 84 -1.14 7.19 8.07
C CYS A 84 0.16 7.03 8.83
N ILE A 85 1.27 7.24 8.14
CA ILE A 85 2.61 7.11 8.73
C ILE A 85 3.13 8.50 9.05
N ARG A 86 3.72 8.64 10.23
CA ARG A 86 4.40 9.87 10.66
C ARG A 86 5.70 10.06 9.90
N HIS A 87 5.82 11.20 9.23
CA HIS A 87 7.04 11.69 8.60
C HIS A 87 7.43 13.03 9.22
N GLU A 88 8.71 13.22 9.49
CA GLU A 88 9.23 14.49 9.99
C GLU A 88 9.77 15.34 8.83
N TYR A 89 9.28 16.58 8.71
CA TYR A 89 9.79 17.57 7.78
C TYR A 89 10.14 18.84 8.53
N ASN A 90 11.42 19.20 8.57
CA ASN A 90 11.91 20.40 9.25
C ASN A 90 11.44 20.51 10.72
N GLY A 91 11.42 19.39 11.45
CA GLY A 91 10.95 19.34 12.84
C GLY A 91 9.43 19.37 13.01
N VAL A 92 8.66 19.28 11.94
CA VAL A 92 7.20 19.18 11.97
C VAL A 92 6.79 17.76 11.58
N ASN A 93 6.01 17.11 12.45
CA ASN A 93 5.39 15.82 12.14
C ASN A 93 4.22 16.02 11.18
N VAL A 94 4.25 15.30 10.06
CA VAL A 94 3.21 15.27 9.04
C VAL A 94 2.80 13.82 8.83
N LEU A 95 1.50 13.54 8.87
CA LEU A 95 0.99 12.21 8.55
C LEU A 95 0.80 12.09 7.04
N LEU A 96 1.55 11.18 6.42
CA LEU A 96 1.40 10.87 5.01
C LEU A 96 0.63 9.56 4.83
N PRO A 97 -0.43 9.55 3.99
CA PRO A 97 -1.19 8.35 3.76
C PRO A 97 -0.48 7.42 2.78
N ARG A 98 -0.40 6.14 3.15
CA ARG A 98 0.13 5.04 2.34
C ARG A 98 -1.00 4.10 1.96
N HIS A 99 -1.14 3.85 0.66
CA HIS A 99 -2.16 2.94 0.14
C HIS A 99 -1.62 1.52 0.11
N LEU A 100 -2.15 0.67 0.98
CA LEU A 100 -1.73 -0.73 1.10
C LEU A 100 -2.82 -1.67 0.59
N SER A 101 -2.44 -2.94 0.44
CA SER A 101 -3.31 -4.03 0.03
C SER A 101 -3.08 -5.21 0.97
N CYS A 102 -4.15 -5.83 1.45
CA CYS A 102 -4.08 -7.08 2.19
C CYS A 102 -3.52 -8.22 1.31
N GLU A 103 -3.06 -9.29 1.94
CA GLU A 103 -2.68 -10.52 1.22
C GLU A 103 -3.87 -11.07 0.42
N GLU A 104 -3.60 -11.80 -0.68
CA GLU A 104 -4.66 -12.41 -1.48
C GLU A 104 -5.52 -13.33 -0.62
N GLY A 105 -6.84 -13.14 -0.71
CA GLY A 105 -7.82 -13.92 0.06
C GLY A 105 -8.28 -13.25 1.35
N LYS A 106 -7.69 -12.11 1.73
CA LYS A 106 -8.09 -11.30 2.89
C LYS A 106 -8.54 -9.91 2.47
N VAL A 107 -9.33 -9.27 3.32
CA VAL A 107 -9.84 -7.90 3.19
C VAL A 107 -9.59 -7.14 4.49
N TYR A 108 -9.59 -5.81 4.44
CA TYR A 108 -9.34 -5.01 5.62
C TYR A 108 -10.57 -4.96 6.55
N ASN A 109 -10.40 -5.41 7.78
CA ASN A 109 -11.37 -5.30 8.85
C ASN A 109 -11.05 -4.06 9.69
N GLN A 110 -11.86 -3.01 9.55
CA GLN A 110 -11.69 -1.77 10.32
C GLN A 110 -12.02 -1.92 11.81
N ASP A 111 -12.87 -2.88 12.18
CA ASP A 111 -13.31 -3.05 13.57
C ASP A 111 -12.19 -3.68 14.39
N ASP A 112 -11.46 -4.63 13.80
CA ASP A 112 -10.32 -5.32 14.42
C ASP A 112 -8.95 -4.74 14.01
N GLN A 113 -8.92 -3.76 13.10
CA GLN A 113 -7.71 -3.11 12.56
C GLN A 113 -6.69 -4.08 11.91
N ILE A 114 -7.19 -5.16 11.31
CA ILE A 114 -6.37 -6.23 10.69
C ILE A 114 -6.87 -6.63 9.30
N CYS A 115 -6.01 -7.30 8.53
CA CYS A 115 -6.46 -8.02 7.33
C CYS A 115 -7.08 -9.36 7.78
N ASP A 116 -8.37 -9.53 7.50
CA ASP A 116 -9.14 -10.70 7.91
C ASP A 116 -9.90 -11.31 6.72
N TYR A 117 -10.58 -12.42 6.94
CA TYR A 117 -11.36 -13.07 5.90
C TYR A 117 -12.62 -12.25 5.54
N PRO A 118 -13.03 -12.27 4.27
CA PRO A 118 -14.19 -11.52 3.78
C PRO A 118 -15.47 -11.67 4.60
N GLU A 119 -15.74 -12.87 5.10
CA GLU A 119 -16.93 -13.20 5.91
C GLU A 119 -16.96 -12.51 7.27
N ASN A 120 -15.82 -12.05 7.78
CA ASN A 120 -15.73 -11.32 9.05
C ASN A 120 -15.89 -9.81 8.85
N VAL A 121 -15.93 -9.33 7.60
CA VAL A 121 -15.99 -7.90 7.27
C VAL A 121 -17.32 -7.57 6.60
N ARG A 122 -18.16 -6.81 7.33
CA ARG A 122 -19.48 -6.42 6.85
C ARG A 122 -19.38 -5.69 5.51
N GLY A 123 -20.12 -6.18 4.51
CA GLY A 123 -20.17 -5.60 3.16
C GLY A 123 -19.07 -6.09 2.21
N CYS A 124 -18.12 -6.88 2.70
CA CYS A 124 -17.03 -7.44 1.91
C CYS A 124 -17.12 -8.96 1.74
N GLU A 125 -18.17 -9.61 2.24
CA GLU A 125 -18.35 -11.07 2.30
C GLU A 125 -18.29 -11.72 0.91
N ASN A 126 -18.55 -10.94 -0.14
CA ASN A 126 -18.53 -11.37 -1.52
C ASN A 126 -17.43 -10.81 -2.40
N TYR A 127 -16.42 -10.17 -1.79
CA TYR A 127 -15.31 -9.55 -2.52
C TYR A 127 -14.58 -10.53 -3.46
N TYR A 128 -14.24 -11.74 -2.97
CA TYR A 128 -13.66 -12.78 -3.82
C TYR A 128 -14.73 -13.69 -4.45
N PRO A 129 -14.59 -14.06 -5.74
CA PRO A 129 -15.45 -15.05 -6.38
C PRO A 129 -15.46 -16.38 -5.63
N LYS A 130 -16.61 -17.03 -5.57
CA LYS A 130 -16.79 -18.28 -4.81
C LYS A 130 -15.83 -19.38 -5.24
N GLU A 131 -15.45 -19.45 -6.52
CA GLU A 131 -14.52 -20.47 -7.01
C GLU A 131 -13.11 -20.30 -6.42
N LYS A 132 -12.70 -19.05 -6.19
CA LYS A 132 -11.36 -18.72 -5.66
C LYS A 132 -11.29 -18.79 -4.13
N ARG A 133 -12.41 -18.67 -3.42
CA ARG A 133 -12.43 -18.74 -1.95
C ARG A 133 -11.83 -20.03 -1.40
N ARG A 134 -12.18 -21.18 -1.98
CA ARG A 134 -11.64 -22.49 -1.58
C ARG A 134 -10.12 -22.56 -1.71
N TYR A 135 -9.55 -21.95 -2.74
CA TYR A 135 -8.10 -21.88 -2.91
C TYR A 135 -7.44 -21.13 -1.76
N TYR A 136 -8.00 -19.98 -1.36
CA TYR A 136 -7.43 -19.16 -0.29
C TYR A 136 -7.58 -19.80 1.11
N TYR A 137 -8.66 -20.53 1.40
CA TYR A 137 -8.80 -21.23 2.69
C TYR A 137 -7.90 -22.45 2.83
N ASN A 138 -7.61 -23.14 1.74
CA ASN A 138 -6.84 -24.40 1.75
C ASN A 138 -5.31 -24.20 1.72
N LYS A 139 -4.84 -22.95 1.68
CA LYS A 139 -3.41 -22.60 1.63
C LYS A 139 -2.76 -22.41 3.02
N ARG A 140 -3.45 -22.86 4.08
CA ARG A 140 -3.01 -22.80 5.49
C ARG A 140 -2.02 -23.91 5.84
#